data_AF-A0A7Y4U0G6-F1
#
_entry.id   AF-A0A7Y4U0G6-F1
#
_cell.length_a   1.000
_cell.length_b   1.000
_cell.length_c   1.000
_cell.angle_alpha   90.00
_cell.angle_beta   90.00
_cell.angle_gamma   90.00
#
_symmetry.space_group_name_H-M   'P 1'
#
loop_
_entity.id
_entity.type
_entity.pdbx_description
1 polymer ?
#
loop_
_entity_poly.entity_id
_entity_poly.type
_entity_poly.pdbx_seq_one_letter_code
_entity_poly.pdbx_strand_id
1 'polypeptide(L)'
;MPQEPEFEMGGGGLCGTAHDYIRFTRMILNGGMLDGTRVLKPETVRVMSQNQMGDIDCTEMKTVLPRSSHDANFFPGMKQKWGFSFLINTEQTPQGRSAGSLAWAGLGNTYYWIDPVKRVTGVLFTQILPFFDPKAIGLFRAFETAVYQSI
;
A
#
# COMPACT_ATOMS: atom_id res chain seq x y z
N MET A 1 -11.68 -17.46 4.46
CA MET A 1 -12.53 -17.15 3.29
C MET A 1 -12.85 -18.46 2.59
N PRO A 2 -14.05 -18.65 2.03
CA PRO A 2 -14.37 -19.85 1.26
C PRO A 2 -13.45 -19.92 0.03
N GLN A 3 -13.00 -21.13 -0.32
CA GLN A 3 -12.12 -21.33 -1.48
C GLN A 3 -12.88 -21.20 -2.81
N GLU A 4 -14.19 -21.39 -2.79
CA GLU A 4 -15.09 -21.22 -3.93
C GLU A 4 -16.19 -20.21 -3.53
N PRO A 5 -15.93 -18.91 -3.66
CA PRO A 5 -16.93 -17.90 -3.36
C PRO A 5 -17.99 -17.86 -4.47
N GLU A 6 -19.23 -17.51 -4.12
CA GLU A 6 -20.30 -17.28 -5.11
C GLU A 6 -19.96 -16.14 -6.09
N PHE A 7 -19.17 -15.16 -5.63
CA PHE A 7 -18.65 -14.07 -6.44
C PHE A 7 -17.23 -13.65 -6.02
N GLU A 8 -16.41 -13.31 -7.00
CA GLU A 8 -15.03 -12.86 -6.79
C GLU A 8 -14.98 -11.39 -6.36
N MET A 9 -14.68 -11.13 -5.08
CA MET A 9 -14.64 -9.78 -4.51
C MET A 9 -13.34 -9.05 -4.85
N GLY A 10 -13.36 -8.22 -5.89
CA GLY A 10 -12.18 -7.44 -6.32
C GLY A 10 -11.60 -6.48 -5.26
N GLY A 11 -12.40 -6.08 -4.26
CA GLY A 11 -11.96 -5.15 -3.20
C GLY A 11 -11.31 -5.81 -1.97
N GLY A 12 -11.43 -7.13 -1.79
CA GLY A 12 -10.96 -7.79 -0.55
C GLY A 12 -11.02 -9.31 -0.53
N GLY A 13 -11.36 -9.97 -1.63
CA GLY A 13 -11.45 -11.44 -1.73
C GLY A 13 -10.14 -12.12 -2.11
N LEU A 14 -9.12 -11.36 -2.52
CA LEU A 14 -7.83 -11.94 -2.94
C LEU A 14 -7.17 -12.70 -1.77
N CYS A 15 -6.82 -13.96 -2.02
CA CYS A 15 -6.02 -14.79 -1.12
C CYS A 15 -4.70 -15.16 -1.81
N GLY A 16 -3.59 -15.03 -1.11
CA GLY A 16 -2.25 -15.31 -1.65
C GLY A 16 -1.16 -15.14 -0.62
N THR A 17 0.10 -15.28 -1.03
CA THR A 17 1.26 -15.16 -0.12
C THR A 17 1.88 -13.77 -0.17
N ALA A 18 2.65 -13.42 0.86
CA ALA A 18 3.48 -12.21 0.84
C ALA A 18 4.49 -12.24 -0.33
N HIS A 19 4.99 -13.42 -0.69
CA HIS A 19 5.87 -13.62 -1.84
C HIS A 19 5.18 -13.28 -3.17
N ASP A 20 3.92 -13.66 -3.34
CA ASP A 20 3.18 -13.31 -4.56
C ASP A 20 2.86 -11.82 -4.60
N TYR A 21 2.53 -11.22 -3.45
CA TYR A 21 2.21 -9.80 -3.38
C TYR A 21 3.43 -8.90 -3.62
N ILE A 22 4.63 -9.27 -3.13
CA ILE A 22 5.86 -8.51 -3.42
C ILE A 22 6.23 -8.59 -4.92
N ARG A 23 5.86 -9.67 -5.63
CA ARG A 23 6.02 -9.74 -7.10
C ARG A 23 5.12 -8.72 -7.79
N PHE A 24 3.89 -8.53 -7.33
CA PHE A 24 3.00 -7.47 -7.82
C PHE A 24 3.60 -6.07 -7.58
N THR A 25 4.07 -5.78 -6.37
CA THR A 25 4.64 -4.44 -6.11
C THR A 25 5.93 -4.20 -6.89
N ARG A 26 6.77 -5.23 -7.09
CA ARG A 26 7.95 -5.19 -7.99
C ARG A 26 7.55 -4.93 -9.45
N MET A 27 6.45 -5.50 -9.93
CA MET A 27 5.92 -5.25 -11.28
C MET A 27 5.56 -3.77 -11.47
N ILE A 28 4.87 -3.17 -10.50
CA ILE A 28 4.55 -1.74 -10.50
C ILE A 28 5.82 -0.89 -10.40
N LEU A 29 6.73 -1.22 -9.48
CA LEU A 29 8.02 -0.55 -9.31
C LEU A 29 8.83 -0.54 -10.63
N ASN A 30 8.73 -1.61 -11.42
CA ASN A 30 9.42 -1.77 -12.70
C ASN A 30 8.58 -1.29 -13.90
N GLY A 31 7.62 -0.39 -13.70
CA GLY A 31 6.88 0.23 -14.79
C GLY A 31 6.04 -0.77 -15.60
N GLY A 32 5.49 -1.78 -14.94
CA GLY A 32 4.59 -2.75 -15.55
C GLY A 32 5.23 -4.07 -15.96
N MET A 33 6.52 -4.26 -15.66
CA MET A 33 7.29 -5.45 -16.06
C MET A 33 7.67 -6.31 -14.86
N LEU A 34 7.42 -7.62 -14.96
CA LEU A 34 7.80 -8.61 -13.96
C LEU A 34 8.61 -9.71 -14.64
N ASP A 35 9.84 -9.94 -14.16
CA ASP A 35 10.72 -11.03 -14.63
C ASP A 35 10.81 -11.12 -16.17
N GLY A 36 10.98 -9.97 -16.84
CA GLY A 36 11.10 -9.86 -18.30
C GLY A 36 9.77 -9.85 -19.07
N THR A 37 8.64 -10.08 -18.41
CA THR A 37 7.31 -10.06 -19.03
C THR A 37 6.57 -8.76 -18.75
N ARG A 38 6.01 -8.14 -19.79
CA ARG A 38 5.20 -6.92 -19.67
C ARG A 38 3.75 -7.27 -19.34
N VAL A 39 3.34 -6.97 -18.11
CA VAL A 39 1.96 -7.14 -17.63
C VAL A 39 1.15 -5.88 -17.91
N LEU A 40 1.74 -4.70 -17.67
CA LEU A 40 1.13 -3.40 -17.92
C LEU A 40 2.03 -2.53 -18.80
N LYS A 41 1.42 -1.63 -19.58
CA LYS A 41 2.17 -0.58 -20.28
C LYS A 41 2.76 0.40 -19.26
N PRO A 42 3.97 0.97 -19.49
CA PRO A 42 4.54 1.96 -18.59
C PRO A 42 3.63 3.17 -18.38
N GLU A 43 2.92 3.58 -19.43
CA GLU A 43 1.98 4.71 -19.39
C GLU A 43 0.79 4.41 -18.47
N THR A 44 0.32 3.16 -18.45
CA THR A 44 -0.75 2.72 -17.54
C THR A 44 -0.29 2.82 -16.09
N VAL A 45 0.90 2.31 -15.78
CA VAL A 45 1.46 2.40 -14.42
C VAL A 45 1.64 3.85 -13.99
N ARG A 46 2.10 4.71 -14.90
CA ARG A 46 2.22 6.16 -14.65
C ARG A 46 0.87 6.76 -14.27
N VAL A 47 -0.18 6.49 -15.04
CA VAL A 47 -1.53 7.06 -14.79
C VAL A 47 -2.14 6.52 -13.48
N MET A 48 -1.94 5.23 -13.17
CA MET A 48 -2.36 4.63 -11.89
C MET A 48 -1.73 5.32 -10.67
N SER A 49 -0.52 5.86 -10.84
CA SER A 49 0.34 6.41 -9.78
C SER A 49 0.30 7.93 -9.68
N GLN A 50 -0.59 8.61 -10.42
CA GLN A 50 -0.74 10.06 -10.42
C GLN A 50 -1.92 10.50 -9.56
N ASN A 51 -1.86 11.72 -9.02
CA ASN A 51 -2.98 12.32 -8.29
C ASN A 51 -4.25 12.37 -9.16
N GLN A 52 -5.31 11.70 -8.72
CA GLN A 52 -6.64 11.71 -9.32
C GLN A 52 -7.69 12.40 -8.43
N MET A 53 -7.23 13.05 -7.35
CA MET A 53 -8.05 13.81 -6.42
C MET A 53 -8.07 15.31 -6.75
N GLY A 54 -7.19 15.80 -7.62
CA GLY A 54 -7.03 17.24 -7.82
C GLY A 54 -6.60 17.92 -6.53
N ASP A 55 -7.33 18.96 -6.12
CA ASP A 55 -6.95 19.79 -4.97
C ASP A 55 -7.33 19.20 -3.61
N ILE A 56 -8.25 18.22 -3.54
CA ILE A 56 -8.62 17.59 -2.27
C ILE A 56 -7.56 16.61 -1.78
N ASP A 57 -7.39 16.52 -0.47
CA ASP A 57 -6.42 15.63 0.19
C ASP A 57 -7.14 14.43 0.83
N CYS A 58 -6.43 13.31 0.98
CA CYS A 58 -6.90 12.22 1.84
C CYS A 58 -6.96 12.70 3.29
N THR A 59 -8.06 12.39 3.96
CA THR A 59 -8.27 12.71 5.38
C THR A 59 -8.34 11.43 6.21
N GLU A 60 -8.48 11.58 7.53
CA GLU A 60 -8.69 10.45 8.42
C GLU A 60 -9.90 9.61 7.99
N MET A 61 -9.69 8.31 7.85
CA MET A 61 -10.74 7.36 7.51
C MET A 61 -11.40 6.87 8.80
N LYS A 62 -12.65 7.25 9.00
CA LYS A 62 -13.46 6.81 10.15
C LYS A 62 -14.01 5.41 9.92
N THR A 63 -13.84 4.54 10.92
CA THR A 63 -14.36 3.18 10.86
C THR A 63 -15.88 3.15 10.94
N VAL A 64 -16.49 2.32 10.10
CA VAL A 64 -17.91 1.97 10.17
C VAL A 64 -18.14 0.62 10.84
N LEU A 65 -17.06 -0.11 11.16
CA LEU A 65 -17.12 -1.44 11.78
C LEU A 65 -16.01 -1.58 12.84
N PRO A 66 -16.19 -0.99 14.05
CA PRO A 66 -15.16 -0.94 15.09
C PRO A 66 -14.57 -2.29 15.51
N ARG A 67 -15.36 -3.37 15.39
CA ARG A 67 -14.90 -4.74 15.70
C ARG A 67 -13.82 -5.25 14.75
N SER A 68 -13.75 -4.69 13.54
CA SER A 68 -12.86 -5.16 12.47
C SER A 68 -11.82 -4.11 12.07
N SER A 69 -12.03 -2.84 12.38
CA SER A 69 -11.14 -1.74 12.01
C SER A 69 -11.21 -0.60 13.01
N HIS A 70 -10.07 -0.04 13.38
CA HIS A 70 -10.00 1.28 13.99
C HIS A 70 -10.11 2.38 12.92
N ASP A 71 -10.22 3.63 13.36
CA ASP A 71 -9.96 4.79 12.51
C ASP A 71 -8.52 4.74 12.01
N ALA A 72 -8.29 5.17 10.76
CA ALA A 72 -6.99 5.10 10.13
C ALA A 72 -6.54 6.46 9.59
N ASN A 73 -5.37 6.88 10.05
CA ASN A 73 -4.63 8.02 9.51
C ASN A 73 -3.15 7.64 9.41
N PHE A 74 -2.68 7.36 8.20
CA PHE A 74 -1.33 6.82 7.98
C PHE A 74 -0.24 7.82 8.40
N PHE A 75 -0.45 9.11 8.09
CA PHE A 75 0.48 10.19 8.40
C PHE A 75 -0.26 11.46 8.84
N PRO A 76 -0.66 11.54 10.13
CA PRO A 76 -1.33 12.72 10.67
C PRO A 76 -0.50 13.99 10.45
N GLY A 77 -1.13 15.00 9.85
CA GLY A 77 -0.50 16.30 9.56
C GLY A 77 0.28 16.37 8.23
N MET A 78 0.44 15.25 7.52
CA MET A 78 1.04 15.23 6.18
C MET A 78 -0.04 15.11 5.12
N LYS A 79 0.13 15.82 3.99
CA LYS A 79 -0.79 15.68 2.87
C LYS A 79 -0.55 14.37 2.14
N GLN A 80 -1.65 13.76 1.70
CA GLN A 80 -1.64 12.56 0.89
C GLN A 80 -2.69 12.69 -0.20
N LYS A 81 -2.39 12.12 -1.37
CA LYS A 81 -3.31 12.07 -2.51
C LYS A 81 -3.66 10.62 -2.82
N TRP A 82 -4.60 10.43 -3.73
CA TRP A 82 -5.02 9.13 -4.23
C TRP A 82 -4.89 9.10 -5.75
N GLY A 83 -4.30 8.02 -6.28
CA GLY A 83 -4.33 7.70 -7.70
C GLY A 83 -5.43 6.74 -8.06
N PHE A 84 -5.46 6.16 -9.27
CA PHE A 84 -6.47 5.15 -9.57
C PHE A 84 -6.29 3.85 -8.79
N SER A 85 -5.16 3.66 -8.10
CA SER A 85 -4.86 2.39 -7.42
C SER A 85 -4.19 2.54 -6.05
N PHE A 86 -3.60 3.69 -5.74
CA PHE A 86 -2.70 3.82 -4.60
C PHE A 86 -2.91 5.11 -3.83
N LEU A 87 -2.66 5.06 -2.52
CA LEU A 87 -2.32 6.24 -1.73
C LEU A 87 -0.97 6.77 -2.20
N ILE A 88 -0.82 8.08 -2.29
CA ILE A 88 0.38 8.77 -2.74
C ILE A 88 0.83 9.72 -1.63
N ASN A 89 2.05 9.52 -1.11
CA ASN A 89 2.65 10.46 -0.17
C ASN A 89 3.18 11.68 -0.94
N THR A 90 2.76 12.90 -0.60
CA THR A 90 3.23 14.10 -1.30
C THR A 90 4.56 14.63 -0.77
N GLU A 91 5.01 14.09 0.36
CA GLU A 91 6.20 14.52 1.09
C GLU A 91 7.02 13.30 1.51
N GLN A 92 8.28 13.52 1.89
CA GLN A 92 9.11 12.46 2.45
C GLN A 92 8.53 12.00 3.80
N THR A 93 8.32 10.70 3.96
CA THR A 93 7.77 10.12 5.19
C THR A 93 8.85 10.02 6.28
N PRO A 94 8.48 10.03 7.58
CA PRO A 94 9.43 9.88 8.68
C PRO A 94 10.25 8.59 8.61
N GLN A 95 9.69 7.51 8.04
CA GLN A 95 10.37 6.22 7.89
C GLN A 95 11.36 6.20 6.73
N GLY A 96 11.38 7.22 5.87
CA GLY A 96 12.37 7.38 4.82
C GLY A 96 11.85 7.26 3.38
N ARG A 97 10.56 6.94 3.17
CA ARG A 97 9.98 6.93 1.81
C ARG A 97 10.02 8.30 1.18
N SER A 98 10.33 8.33 -0.12
CA SER A 98 10.37 9.55 -0.91
C SER A 98 8.95 10.12 -1.14
N ALA A 99 8.87 11.42 -1.41
CA ALA A 99 7.68 12.02 -2.00
C ALA A 99 7.37 11.33 -3.35
N GLY A 100 6.09 11.10 -3.62
CA GLY A 100 5.61 10.31 -4.77
C GLY A 100 5.60 8.80 -4.52
N SER A 101 5.95 8.33 -3.32
CA SER A 101 5.80 6.91 -2.96
C SER A 101 4.34 6.50 -2.86
N LEU A 102 4.08 5.26 -3.28
CA LEU A 102 2.75 4.66 -3.36
C LEU A 102 2.55 3.70 -2.18
N ALA A 103 1.30 3.53 -1.72
CA ALA A 103 0.98 2.62 -0.63
C ALA A 103 -0.46 2.17 -0.66
N TRP A 104 -0.73 1.04 0.02
CA TRP A 104 -2.05 0.78 0.60
C TRP A 104 -1.95 -0.29 1.69
N ALA A 105 -3.11 -0.79 2.12
CA ALA A 105 -3.23 -1.76 3.19
C ALA A 105 -4.42 -2.69 2.98
N GLY A 106 -4.44 -3.78 3.73
CA GLY A 106 -5.55 -4.72 3.84
C GLY A 106 -5.98 -4.94 5.28
N LEU A 107 -7.23 -5.38 5.44
CA LEU A 107 -7.95 -5.48 6.72
C LEU A 107 -7.18 -6.27 7.80
N GLY A 108 -6.50 -7.35 7.43
CA GLY A 108 -5.72 -8.18 8.37
C GLY A 108 -4.42 -7.55 8.86
N ASN A 109 -4.31 -6.22 8.89
CA ASN A 109 -3.07 -5.46 9.10
C ASN A 109 -1.96 -5.93 8.13
N THR A 110 -2.30 -5.96 6.83
CA THR A 110 -1.33 -6.15 5.75
C THR A 110 -1.02 -4.80 5.12
N TYR A 111 0.24 -4.52 4.81
CA TYR A 111 0.70 -3.22 4.30
C TYR A 111 1.68 -3.41 3.15
N TYR A 112 1.68 -2.48 2.21
CA TYR A 112 2.73 -2.40 1.20
C TYR A 112 3.08 -0.95 0.87
N TRP A 113 4.30 -0.76 0.36
CA TRP A 113 4.73 0.50 -0.22
C TRP A 113 5.58 0.28 -1.47
N ILE A 114 5.56 1.25 -2.38
CA ILE A 114 6.37 1.26 -3.61
C ILE A 114 7.01 2.65 -3.72
N ASP A 115 8.32 2.71 -3.67
CA ASP A 115 9.08 3.95 -3.80
C ASP A 115 9.84 3.96 -5.14
N PRO A 116 9.27 4.59 -6.18
CA PRO A 116 9.90 4.63 -7.49
C PRO A 116 11.19 5.45 -7.51
N VAL A 117 11.36 6.40 -6.58
CA VAL A 117 12.54 7.28 -6.51
C VAL A 117 13.73 6.51 -5.98
N LYS A 118 13.57 5.82 -4.84
CA LYS A 118 14.63 5.01 -4.23
C LYS A 118 14.68 3.58 -4.75
N ARG A 119 13.82 3.22 -5.71
CA ARG A 119 13.80 1.91 -6.36
C ARG A 119 13.62 0.75 -5.38
N VAL A 120 12.80 0.94 -4.34
CA VAL A 120 12.55 -0.03 -3.28
C VAL A 120 11.06 -0.22 -3.06
N THR A 121 10.65 -1.44 -2.68
CA THR A 121 9.27 -1.77 -2.30
C THR A 121 9.30 -2.82 -1.20
N GLY A 122 8.24 -2.88 -0.40
CA GLY A 122 8.09 -3.89 0.63
C GLY A 122 6.64 -4.23 0.89
N VAL A 123 6.45 -5.39 1.52
CA VAL A 123 5.16 -5.87 2.01
C VAL A 123 5.35 -6.39 3.44
N LEU A 124 4.39 -6.13 4.31
CA LEU A 124 4.29 -6.75 5.63
C LEU A 124 2.91 -7.38 5.76
N PHE A 125 2.85 -8.68 6.00
CA PHE A 125 1.59 -9.41 6.13
C PHE A 125 1.44 -9.93 7.55
N THR A 126 0.33 -9.57 8.18
CA THR A 126 -0.12 -10.20 9.43
C THR A 126 -1.54 -10.74 9.23
N GLN A 127 -2.11 -11.35 10.27
CA GLN A 127 -3.52 -11.77 10.32
C GLN A 127 -4.15 -11.26 11.62
N ILE A 128 -3.94 -9.98 11.90
CA ILE A 128 -4.36 -9.33 13.15
C ILE A 128 -5.57 -8.47 12.86
N LEU A 129 -6.56 -8.53 13.75
CA LEU A 129 -7.70 -7.61 13.79
C LEU A 129 -7.81 -6.99 15.20
N PRO A 130 -8.40 -5.78 15.32
CA PRO A 130 -8.91 -4.94 14.23
C PRO A 130 -7.80 -4.33 13.35
N PHE A 131 -8.14 -3.95 12.11
CA PHE A 131 -7.26 -3.18 11.22
C PHE A 131 -6.77 -1.90 11.90
N PHE A 132 -5.54 -1.50 11.56
CA PHE A 132 -4.87 -0.35 12.17
C PHE A 132 -4.63 -0.60 13.67
N ASP A 133 -4.21 -1.83 13.99
CA ASP A 133 -3.79 -2.20 15.34
C ASP A 133 -2.48 -1.45 15.68
N PRO A 134 -2.37 -0.81 16.87
CA PRO A 134 -1.19 -0.03 17.22
C PRO A 134 0.13 -0.83 17.21
N LYS A 135 0.11 -2.12 17.56
CA LYS A 135 1.32 -2.96 17.56
C LYS A 135 1.69 -3.34 16.13
N ALA A 136 0.72 -3.67 15.29
CA ALA A 136 0.95 -3.96 13.87
C ALA A 136 1.50 -2.73 13.13
N ILE A 137 0.96 -1.54 13.39
CA ILE A 137 1.49 -0.28 12.83
C ILE A 137 2.91 0.00 13.34
N GLY A 138 3.18 -0.23 14.63
CA GLY A 138 4.52 -0.10 15.20
C GLY A 138 5.54 -1.02 14.50
N LEU A 139 5.18 -2.29 14.31
CA LEU A 139 5.99 -3.26 13.58
C LEU A 139 6.22 -2.84 12.13
N PHE A 140 5.16 -2.41 11.43
CA PHE A 140 5.25 -1.94 10.05
C PHE A 140 6.23 -0.76 9.91
N ARG A 141 6.11 0.24 10.77
CA ARG A 141 6.99 1.42 10.76
C ARG A 141 8.44 1.04 11.06
N ALA A 142 8.67 0.17 12.04
CA ALA A 142 10.01 -0.29 12.38
C ALA A 142 10.66 -1.07 11.22
N PHE A 143 9.89 -1.97 10.59
CA PHE A 143 10.34 -2.71 9.40
C PHE A 143 10.67 -1.77 8.23
N GLU A 144 9.78 -0.82 7.92
CA GLU A 144 10.01 0.17 6.86
C GLU A 144 11.27 0.99 7.13
N THR A 145 11.44 1.52 8.34
CA THR A 145 12.66 2.26 8.73
C THR A 145 13.92 1.43 8.57
N ALA A 146 13.92 0.16 9.00
CA ALA A 146 15.07 -0.72 8.86
C ALA A 146 15.45 -0.97 7.39
N VAL A 147 14.46 -1.15 6.50
CA VAL A 147 14.72 -1.27 5.05
C VAL A 147 15.38 0.00 4.52
N TYR A 148 14.84 1.19 4.84
CA TYR A 148 15.38 2.45 4.36
C TYR A 148 16.76 2.81 4.93
N GLN A 149 17.12 2.32 6.11
CA GLN A 149 18.47 2.48 6.68
C GLN A 149 19.50 1.55 6.04
N SER A 150 19.06 0.51 5.32
CA SER A 150 19.94 -0.50 4.72
C SER A 150 20.32 -0.22 3.27
N ILE A 151 19.77 0.84 2.67
CA ILE A 151 19.95 1.19 1.24
C ILE A 151 20.61 2.54 1.03
#